data_AF-A0A6N9B7V9-F1
#
_entry.id   AF-A0A6N9B7V9-F1
#
_cell.length_a   1.000
_cell.length_b   1.000
_cell.length_c   1.000
_cell.angle_alpha   90.00
_cell.angle_beta   90.00
_cell.angle_gamma   90.00
#
_symmetry.space_group_name_H-M   'P 1'
#
loop_
_entity.id
_entity.type
_entity.pdbx_description
1 polymer ?
#
loop_
_entity_poly.entity_id
_entity_poly.type
_entity_poly.pdbx_seq_one_letter_code
_entity_poly.pdbx_strand_id
1 'polypeptide(L)'
;MTRLLTVVLAEMRSARRRVRFWVLSSLLSLFSLTGYVVACVFALYTSVSSPSLGSTTPYYLLGTIDPVFFAAFQAAVVFLAFDISNQRSVDRIGEVLDSKPVLNIEYLLGRVIGITFLVWLIVAFNVLTMQSDGLRQRTLSWIVKSER
;
A
#
# COMPACT_ATOMS: atom_id res chain seq x y z
N MET A 1 2.77 7.24 -27.44
CA MET A 1 2.38 7.57 -26.04
C MET A 1 0.91 7.31 -25.73
N THR A 2 -0.05 7.74 -26.58
CA THR A 2 -1.49 7.51 -26.34
C THR A 2 -1.88 6.03 -26.20
N ARG A 3 -1.29 5.13 -27.00
CA ARG A 3 -1.53 3.67 -26.93
C ARG A 3 -1.12 3.07 -25.57
N LEU A 4 0.01 3.51 -25.01
CA LEU A 4 0.47 3.06 -23.69
C LEU A 4 -0.51 3.48 -22.59
N LEU A 5 -0.96 4.74 -22.60
CA LEU A 5 -1.92 5.25 -21.62
C LEU A 5 -3.26 4.50 -21.68
N THR A 6 -3.76 4.20 -22.88
CA THR A 6 -5.01 3.42 -23.02
C THR A 6 -4.88 2.02 -22.44
N VAL A 7 -3.73 1.37 -22.62
CA VAL A 7 -3.46 0.04 -22.04
C VAL A 7 -3.36 0.14 -20.51
N VAL A 8 -2.64 1.13 -19.99
CA VAL A 8 -2.53 1.39 -18.54
C VAL A 8 -3.90 1.55 -17.90
N LEU A 9 -4.75 2.42 -18.48
CA LEU A 9 -6.09 2.70 -17.94
C LEU A 9 -7.03 1.50 -18.04
N ALA A 10 -6.94 0.73 -19.13
CA ALA A 10 -7.70 -0.50 -19.29
C ALA A 10 -7.32 -1.52 -18.20
N GLU A 11 -6.02 -1.70 -17.95
CA GLU A 11 -5.53 -2.61 -16.91
C GLU A 11 -5.89 -2.14 -15.50
N MET A 12 -5.78 -0.84 -15.23
CA MET A 12 -6.24 -0.27 -13.96
C MET A 12 -7.72 -0.55 -13.71
N ARG A 13 -8.56 -0.40 -14.73
CA ARG A 13 -10.01 -0.65 -14.63
C ARG A 13 -10.30 -2.13 -14.43
N SER A 14 -9.57 -3.02 -15.12
CA SER A 14 -9.66 -4.48 -14.96
C SER A 14 -9.26 -4.91 -13.55
N ALA A 15 -8.09 -4.47 -13.08
CA ALA A 15 -7.60 -4.76 -11.73
C ALA A 15 -8.56 -4.26 -10.65
N ARG A 16 -9.13 -3.06 -10.81
CA ARG A 16 -10.09 -2.48 -9.86
C ARG A 16 -11.42 -3.23 -9.79
N ARG A 17 -11.85 -3.92 -10.86
CA ARG A 17 -13.09 -4.72 -10.81
C ARG A 17 -12.92 -6.03 -10.05
N ARG A 18 -11.68 -6.42 -9.76
CA ARG A 18 -11.41 -7.72 -9.16
C ARG A 18 -11.57 -7.67 -7.64
N VAL A 19 -12.49 -8.49 -7.13
CA VAL A 19 -12.74 -8.63 -5.68
C VAL A 19 -11.46 -9.01 -4.92
N ARG A 20 -10.63 -9.92 -5.47
CA ARG A 20 -9.36 -10.34 -4.85
C ARG A 20 -8.38 -9.19 -4.62
N PHE A 21 -8.33 -8.22 -5.53
CA PHE A 21 -7.50 -7.03 -5.38
C PHE A 21 -7.93 -6.23 -4.15
N TRP A 22 -9.24 -5.99 -4.01
CA TRP A 22 -9.78 -5.27 -2.85
C TRP A 22 -9.60 -6.01 -1.54
N VAL A 23 -9.76 -7.34 -1.54
CA VAL A 23 -9.55 -8.16 -0.33
C VAL A 23 -8.09 -8.13 0.12
N LEU A 24 -7.14 -8.32 -0.80
CA LEU A 24 -5.71 -8.26 -0.46
C LEU A 24 -5.31 -6.84 -0.04
N SER A 25 -5.82 -5.82 -0.73
CA SER A 25 -5.59 -4.42 -0.40
C SER A 25 -6.13 -4.04 0.98
N SER A 26 -7.34 -4.49 1.33
CA SER A 26 -7.95 -4.17 2.61
C SER A 26 -7.23 -4.90 3.75
N LEU A 27 -6.88 -6.17 3.54
CA LEU A 27 -6.11 -6.96 4.49
C LEU A 27 -4.74 -6.33 4.77
N LEU A 28 -4.06 -5.86 3.73
CA LEU A 28 -2.77 -5.19 3.86
C LEU A 28 -2.90 -3.85 4.60
N SER A 29 -3.93 -3.07 4.30
CA SER A 29 -4.19 -1.81 5.00
C SER A 29 -4.55 -2.03 6.48
N LEU A 30 -5.34 -3.07 6.78
CA LEU A 30 -5.63 -3.46 8.16
C LEU A 30 -4.37 -3.92 8.89
N PHE A 31 -3.51 -4.68 8.24
CA PHE A 31 -2.23 -5.11 8.81
C PHE A 31 -1.34 -3.91 9.16
N SER A 32 -1.19 -2.95 8.22
CA SER A 32 -0.40 -1.73 8.48
C SER A 32 -0.97 -0.86 9.59
N LEU A 33 -2.30 -0.65 9.59
CA LEU A 33 -2.96 0.14 10.63
C LEU A 33 -2.87 -0.52 12.01
N THR A 34 -3.05 -1.85 12.08
CA THR A 34 -2.96 -2.60 13.34
C THR A 34 -1.56 -2.49 13.91
N GLY A 35 -0.52 -2.71 13.10
CA GLY A 35 0.84 -2.59 13.59
C GLY A 35 1.20 -1.14 14.00
N TYR A 36 0.66 -0.11 13.34
CA TYR A 36 0.79 1.27 13.79
C TYR A 36 0.14 1.51 15.16
N VAL A 37 -1.06 0.98 15.41
CA VAL A 37 -1.73 1.09 16.72
C VAL A 37 -0.92 0.38 17.80
N VAL A 38 -0.42 -0.84 17.52
CA VAL A 38 0.44 -1.59 18.46
C VAL A 38 1.71 -0.78 18.79
N ALA A 39 2.32 -0.15 17.79
CA ALA A 39 3.48 0.72 17.99
C ALA A 39 3.17 1.89 18.93
N CYS A 40 2.03 2.56 18.72
CA CYS A 40 1.60 3.70 19.54
C CYS A 40 1.31 3.27 20.98
N VAL A 41 0.61 2.14 21.18
CA VAL A 41 0.33 1.60 22.52
C VAL A 41 1.62 1.22 23.24
N PHE A 42 2.55 0.59 22.53
CA PHE A 42 3.86 0.25 23.09
C PHE A 42 4.63 1.50 23.52
N ALA A 43 4.62 2.56 22.68
CA ALA A 43 5.23 3.85 23.02
C ALA A 43 4.62 4.50 24.27
N LEU A 44 3.28 4.46 24.38
CA LEU A 44 2.56 4.95 25.55
C LEU A 44 2.96 4.17 26.81
N TYR A 45 3.02 2.83 26.73
CA TYR A 45 3.38 1.98 27.86
C TYR A 45 4.84 2.16 28.32
N THR A 46 5.78 2.32 27.40
CA THR A 46 7.17 2.60 27.76
C THR A 46 7.34 4.00 28.34
N SER A 47 6.51 4.96 27.93
CA SER A 47 6.56 6.33 28.45
C SER A 47 6.19 6.47 29.93
N VAL A 48 5.26 5.65 30.43
CA VAL A 48 4.94 5.62 31.88
C VAL A 48 6.03 4.93 32.71
N SER A 49 6.84 4.07 32.08
CA SER A 49 7.87 3.30 32.79
C SER A 49 9.21 4.06 32.91
N SER A 50 9.54 4.90 31.93
CA SER A 50 10.71 5.77 32.00
C SER A 50 10.54 7.00 31.09
N PRO A 51 10.80 8.23 31.59
CA PRO A 51 10.77 9.45 30.78
C PRO A 51 11.76 9.44 29.60
N SER A 52 12.90 8.72 29.73
CA SER A 52 13.87 8.61 28.64
C SER A 52 13.39 7.68 27.52
N LEU A 53 12.68 6.59 27.86
CA LEU A 53 12.06 5.68 26.90
C LEU A 53 10.76 6.27 26.31
N GLY A 54 10.07 7.13 27.06
CA GLY A 54 8.89 7.89 26.62
C GLY A 54 9.18 9.03 25.65
N SER A 55 10.44 9.48 25.57
CA SER A 55 10.87 10.44 24.54
C SER A 55 10.86 9.86 23.13
N THR A 56 10.71 8.53 23.01
CA THR A 56 10.42 7.83 21.74
C THR A 56 8.99 8.14 21.32
N THR A 57 8.77 9.35 20.81
CA THR A 57 7.48 9.72 20.22
C THR A 57 7.12 8.72 19.11
N PRO A 58 5.83 8.39 18.92
CA PRO A 58 5.38 7.36 17.98
C PRO A 58 5.96 7.51 16.55
N TYR A 59 6.33 8.72 16.14
CA TYR A 59 7.02 9.01 14.87
C TYR A 59 8.35 8.28 14.66
N TYR A 60 9.13 8.05 15.71
CA TYR A 60 10.45 7.40 15.59
C TYR A 60 10.35 5.87 15.58
N LEU A 61 9.26 5.32 16.15
CA LEU A 61 8.98 3.89 16.11
C LEU A 61 8.53 3.42 14.72
N LEU A 62 7.93 4.31 13.91
CA LEU A 62 7.61 4.02 12.50
C LEU A 62 8.85 3.50 11.75
N GLY A 63 9.99 4.19 11.86
CA GLY A 63 11.23 3.77 11.19
C GLY A 63 11.78 2.40 11.62
N THR A 64 11.36 1.88 12.78
CA THR A 64 11.80 0.56 13.27
C THR A 64 10.85 -0.57 12.85
N ILE A 65 9.56 -0.26 12.63
CA ILE A 65 8.52 -1.23 12.27
C ILE A 65 8.29 -1.27 10.75
N ASP A 66 8.71 -0.21 10.04
CA ASP A 66 8.72 -0.08 8.59
C ASP A 66 9.30 -1.30 7.83
N PRO A 67 10.40 -1.95 8.26
CA PRO A 67 10.93 -3.11 7.53
C PRO A 67 9.95 -4.29 7.46
N VAL A 68 9.19 -4.53 8.53
CA VAL A 68 8.20 -5.62 8.61
C VAL A 68 7.01 -5.31 7.71
N PHE A 69 6.54 -4.06 7.70
CA PHE A 69 5.47 -3.63 6.80
C PHE A 69 5.90 -3.66 5.34
N PHE A 70 7.13 -3.24 5.05
CA PHE A 70 7.68 -3.27 3.70
C PHE A 70 7.78 -4.71 3.18
N ALA A 71 8.23 -5.66 4.01
CA ALA A 71 8.26 -7.08 3.66
C ALA A 71 6.86 -7.66 3.40
N ALA A 72 5.89 -7.35 4.27
CA ALA A 72 4.50 -7.77 4.08
C ALA A 72 3.88 -7.17 2.80
N PHE A 73 4.20 -5.91 2.51
CA PHE A 73 3.80 -5.24 1.30
C PHE A 73 4.40 -5.89 0.05
N GLN A 74 5.70 -6.20 0.04
CA GLN A 74 6.33 -6.92 -1.06
C GLN A 74 5.68 -8.29 -1.28
N ALA A 75 5.41 -9.04 -0.21
CA ALA A 75 4.72 -10.33 -0.31
C ALA A 75 3.33 -10.19 -0.95
N ALA A 76 2.55 -9.17 -0.57
CA ALA A 76 1.23 -8.91 -1.14
C ALA A 76 1.29 -8.52 -2.62
N VAL A 77 2.26 -7.70 -3.02
CA VAL A 77 2.47 -7.33 -4.43
C VAL A 77 2.87 -8.53 -5.27
N VAL A 78 3.76 -9.39 -4.76
CA VAL A 78 4.16 -10.63 -5.41
C VAL A 78 2.96 -11.56 -5.59
N PHE A 79 2.15 -11.74 -4.54
CA PHE A 79 0.94 -12.56 -4.60
C PHE A 79 -0.07 -12.02 -5.62
N LEU A 80 -0.26 -10.70 -5.65
CA LEU A 80 -1.12 -10.04 -6.63
C LEU A 80 -0.58 -10.23 -8.06
N ALA A 81 0.73 -10.14 -8.27
CA ALA A 81 1.35 -10.37 -9.57
C ALA A 81 1.15 -11.82 -10.04
N PHE A 82 1.28 -12.81 -9.15
CA PHE A 82 1.01 -14.22 -9.45
C PHE A 82 -0.46 -14.47 -9.79
N ASP A 83 -1.42 -13.89 -9.04
CA ASP A 83 -2.86 -14.04 -9.34
C ASP A 83 -3.20 -13.55 -10.76
N ILE A 84 -2.66 -12.39 -11.16
CA ILE A 84 -2.89 -11.82 -12.51
C ILE A 84 -2.12 -12.61 -13.59
N SER A 85 -0.99 -13.25 -13.26
CA SER A 85 -0.31 -14.17 -14.18
C SER A 85 -1.15 -15.41 -14.44
N ASN A 86 -1.80 -15.94 -13.40
CA ASN A 86 -2.51 -17.22 -13.47
C ASN A 86 -3.86 -17.16 -14.21
N GLN A 87 -4.56 -16.01 -14.29
CA GLN A 87 -5.71 -15.94 -15.22
C GLN A 87 -5.28 -15.72 -16.66
N ARG A 88 -4.10 -15.16 -16.91
CA ARG A 88 -3.67 -14.93 -18.30
C ARG A 88 -3.41 -16.23 -19.05
N SER A 89 -2.97 -17.29 -18.37
CA SER A 89 -2.88 -18.62 -19.00
C SER A 89 -4.24 -19.15 -19.44
N VAL A 90 -5.29 -18.80 -18.71
CA VAL A 90 -6.69 -19.16 -19.01
C VAL A 90 -7.24 -18.30 -20.15
N ASP A 91 -7.06 -16.98 -20.08
CA ASP A 91 -7.59 -16.04 -21.09
C ASP A 91 -6.84 -16.14 -22.44
N ARG A 92 -5.53 -16.45 -22.42
CA ARG A 92 -4.70 -16.61 -23.63
C ARG A 92 -5.16 -17.75 -24.53
N ILE A 93 -5.79 -18.79 -23.98
CA ILE A 93 -6.37 -19.87 -24.80
C ILE A 93 -7.46 -19.31 -25.74
N GLY A 94 -8.18 -18.27 -25.31
CA GLY A 94 -9.12 -17.53 -26.16
C GLY A 94 -8.46 -16.56 -27.14
N GLU A 95 -7.38 -15.87 -26.74
CA GLU A 95 -6.68 -14.89 -27.61
C GLU A 95 -5.87 -15.52 -28.76
N VAL A 96 -5.38 -16.75 -28.61
CA VAL A 96 -4.67 -17.48 -29.68
C VAL A 96 -5.57 -17.73 -30.90
N LEU A 97 -6.89 -17.75 -30.71
CA LEU A 97 -7.87 -17.85 -31.80
C LEU A 97 -8.08 -16.55 -32.58
N ASP A 98 -7.61 -15.38 -32.12
CA ASP A 98 -8.07 -14.08 -32.65
C ASP A 98 -6.98 -13.00 -32.87
N SER A 99 -5.68 -13.29 -32.75
CA SER A 99 -4.68 -12.22 -32.60
C SER A 99 -4.04 -11.65 -33.89
N LYS A 100 -4.31 -10.36 -34.15
CA LYS A 100 -3.40 -9.41 -34.81
C LYS A 100 -2.27 -8.98 -33.84
N PRO A 101 -1.05 -8.69 -34.32
CA PRO A 101 0.10 -8.46 -33.44
C PRO A 101 0.08 -7.05 -32.82
N VAL A 102 -0.24 -6.99 -31.53
CA VAL A 102 0.12 -5.84 -30.68
C VAL A 102 1.57 -6.05 -30.22
N LEU A 103 2.42 -5.02 -30.34
CA LEU A 103 3.81 -5.08 -29.89
C LEU A 103 3.88 -5.45 -28.40
N ASN A 104 4.45 -6.62 -28.12
CA ASN A 104 4.40 -7.30 -26.83
C ASN A 104 4.99 -6.46 -25.67
N ILE A 105 5.93 -5.56 -25.98
CA ILE A 105 6.64 -4.70 -25.02
C ILE A 105 5.75 -3.57 -24.50
N GLU A 106 5.01 -2.88 -25.37
CA GLU A 106 4.15 -1.76 -24.96
C GLU A 106 3.04 -2.22 -24.01
N TYR A 107 2.49 -3.41 -24.28
CA TYR A 107 1.48 -4.02 -23.43
C TYR A 107 2.05 -4.43 -22.05
N LEU A 108 3.25 -5.03 -22.03
CA LEU A 108 3.95 -5.40 -20.80
C LEU A 108 4.23 -4.17 -19.92
N LEU A 109 4.76 -3.11 -20.51
CA LEU A 109 5.06 -1.86 -19.80
C LEU A 109 3.80 -1.20 -19.25
N GLY A 110 2.75 -1.08 -20.06
CA GLY A 110 1.49 -0.46 -19.63
C GLY A 110 0.86 -1.20 -18.45
N ARG A 111 0.94 -2.53 -18.44
CA ARG A 111 0.44 -3.36 -17.34
C ARG A 111 1.24 -3.19 -16.06
N VAL A 112 2.57 -3.25 -16.12
CA VAL A 112 3.43 -3.07 -14.94
C VAL A 112 3.16 -1.70 -14.33
N ILE A 113 3.15 -0.64 -15.14
CA ILE A 113 2.88 0.72 -14.68
C ILE A 113 1.49 0.83 -14.04
N GLY A 114 0.46 0.24 -14.66
CA GLY A 114 -0.92 0.27 -14.16
C GLY A 114 -1.09 -0.39 -12.78
N ILE A 115 -0.53 -1.58 -12.61
CA ILE A 115 -0.59 -2.33 -11.35
C ILE A 115 0.24 -1.62 -10.28
N THR A 116 1.47 -1.24 -10.60
CA THR A 116 2.35 -0.51 -9.67
C THR A 116 1.66 0.76 -9.18
N PHE A 117 1.06 1.55 -10.07
CA PHE A 117 0.38 2.78 -9.66
C PHE A 117 -0.84 2.52 -8.75
N LEU A 118 -1.65 1.49 -9.04
CA LEU A 118 -2.77 1.11 -8.15
C LEU A 118 -2.31 0.71 -6.76
N VAL A 119 -1.22 -0.05 -6.68
CA VAL A 119 -0.62 -0.45 -5.40
C VAL A 119 -0.12 0.79 -4.64
N TRP A 120 0.55 1.71 -5.34
CA TRP A 120 1.03 2.96 -4.75
C TRP A 120 -0.10 3.83 -4.18
N LEU A 121 -1.31 3.80 -4.74
CA LEU A 121 -2.46 4.51 -4.16
C LEU A 121 -2.83 3.98 -2.77
N ILE A 122 -2.71 2.66 -2.55
CA ILE A 122 -3.00 2.04 -1.24
C ILE A 122 -1.92 2.45 -0.23
N VAL A 123 -0.65 2.46 -0.64
CA VAL A 123 0.46 2.95 0.20
C VAL A 123 0.24 4.41 0.56
N ALA A 124 -0.04 5.26 -0.43
CA ALA A 124 -0.31 6.66 -0.23
C ALA A 124 -1.48 6.89 0.74
N PHE A 125 -2.55 6.10 0.61
CA PHE A 125 -3.68 6.14 1.55
C PHE A 125 -3.25 5.86 2.99
N ASN A 126 -2.47 4.79 3.24
CA ASN A 126 -2.00 4.46 4.58
C ASN A 126 -1.03 5.50 5.14
N VAL A 127 -0.15 6.05 4.30
CA VAL A 127 0.77 7.12 4.71
C VAL A 127 0.00 8.39 5.10
N LEU A 128 -1.03 8.75 4.33
CA LEU A 128 -1.85 9.93 4.62
C LEU A 128 -2.65 9.77 5.91
N THR A 129 -3.22 8.58 6.18
CA THR A 129 -3.94 8.34 7.44
C THR A 129 -3.01 8.45 8.64
N MET A 130 -1.82 7.82 8.59
CA MET A 130 -0.82 7.91 9.65
C MET A 130 -0.30 9.33 9.86
N GLN A 131 0.01 10.07 8.77
CA GLN A 131 0.45 11.47 8.87
C GLN A 131 -0.63 12.39 9.46
N SER A 132 -1.90 12.18 9.09
CA SER A 132 -3.01 12.99 9.62
C SER A 132 -3.19 12.83 11.12
N ASP A 133 -3.01 11.61 11.63
CA ASP A 133 -3.08 11.30 13.06
C ASP A 133 -1.89 11.91 13.81
N GLY A 134 -0.69 11.78 13.24
CA GLY A 134 0.50 12.46 13.73
C GLY A 134 0.33 13.98 13.84
N LEU A 135 -0.17 14.62 12.79
CA LEU A 135 -0.37 16.06 12.79
C LEU A 135 -1.34 16.51 13.91
N ARG A 136 -2.42 15.74 14.12
CA ARG A 136 -3.40 15.97 15.20
C ARG A 136 -2.76 15.89 16.59
N GLN A 137 -1.96 14.86 16.85
CA GLN A 137 -1.27 14.70 18.13
C GLN A 137 -0.29 15.86 18.40
N ARG A 138 0.41 16.35 17.36
CA ARG A 138 1.30 17.51 17.47
C ARG A 138 0.55 18.79 17.83
N THR A 139 -0.63 19.02 17.26
CA THR A 139 -1.45 20.20 17.60
C THR A 139 -1.99 20.15 19.02
N LEU A 140 -2.46 18.98 19.48
CA LEU A 140 -2.99 18.80 20.84
C LEU A 140 -1.91 19.02 21.90
N SER A 141 -0.70 18.49 21.68
CA SER A 141 0.41 18.68 22.63
C SER A 141 0.85 20.15 22.76
N TRP A 142 0.73 20.94 21.69
CA TRP A 142 1.05 22.37 21.74
C TRP A 142 0.01 23.17 22.55
N ILE A 143 -1.28 22.87 22.39
CA ILE A 143 -2.37 23.49 23.16
C ILE A 143 -2.19 23.24 24.66
N VAL A 144 -2.00 21.97 25.04
CA VAL A 144 -1.80 21.57 26.46
C VAL A 144 -0.57 22.21 27.08
N LYS A 145 0.49 22.44 26.29
CA LYS A 145 1.71 23.11 26.78
C LYS A 145 1.53 24.62 26.93
N SER A 146 0.60 25.25 26.22
CA SER A 146 0.32 26.70 26.34
C SER A 146 -0.54 27.06 27.56
N GLU A 147 -1.28 26.08 28.10
CA GLU A 147 -2.14 26.26 29.28
C GLU A 147 -1.41 25.97 30.62
N ARG A 148 -0.16 25.52 30.59
CA ARG A 148 0.70 25.34 31.77
C ARG A 148 1.80 26.39 31.82
#